data_AF-A0A6C0J8V6-F1
#
_entry.id   AF-A0A6C0J8V6-F1
#
_cell.length_a   1.000
_cell.length_b   1.000
_cell.length_c   1.000
_cell.angle_alpha   90.00
_cell.angle_beta   90.00
_cell.angle_gamma   90.00
#
_symmetry.space_group_name_H-M   'P 1'
#
loop_
_entity.id
_entity.type
_entity.pdbx_description
1 polymer ?
#
loop_
_entity_poly.entity_id
_entity_poly.type
_entity_poly.pdbx_seq_one_letter_code
_entity_poly.pdbx_strand_id
1 'polypeptide(L)'
;MKLFILLFILLVVLISLLCFIKRKREYFSYNEEDQLNEEDMITLLTYIAKYLRPDIEKEIIISAGIKSETLHKKHIKLCLYDENKKMYALPTLIYVLIHEMTHVITETISGYGGKPHDELFHSNLSMLLDQAKKKGIYVSLNNVPETYCKRKKKSV
;
A
#
# COMPACT_ATOMS: atom_id res chain seq x y z
N MET A 1 -35.54 34.18 11.44
CA MET A 1 -35.41 33.11 10.42
C MET A 1 -34.00 33.02 9.83
N LYS A 2 -33.42 34.09 9.27
CA LYS A 2 -32.06 34.07 8.67
C LYS A 2 -30.93 33.64 9.64
N LEU A 3 -30.98 34.08 10.91
CA LEU A 3 -29.99 33.70 11.92
C LEU A 3 -30.03 32.19 12.25
N PHE A 4 -31.23 31.60 12.36
CA PHE A 4 -31.41 30.17 12.61
C PHE A 4 -30.88 29.31 11.44
N ILE A 5 -31.10 29.75 10.20
CA ILE A 5 -30.56 29.08 9.01
C ILE A 5 -29.02 29.13 9.04
N LEU A 6 -28.43 30.27 9.40
CA LEU A 6 -26.97 30.43 9.46
C LEU A 6 -26.34 29.55 10.54
N LEU A 7 -26.97 29.47 11.71
CA LEU A 7 -26.55 28.58 12.80
C LEU A 7 -26.64 27.09 12.42
N PHE A 8 -27.69 26.70 11.70
CA PHE A 8 -27.87 25.33 11.23
C PHE A 8 -26.77 24.92 10.22
N ILE A 9 -26.44 25.80 9.26
CA ILE A 9 -25.35 25.55 8.30
C ILE A 9 -24.01 25.40 9.03
N LEU A 10 -23.73 26.28 10.00
CA LEU A 10 -22.49 26.24 10.76
C LEU A 10 -22.36 24.94 11.58
N LEU A 11 -23.47 24.46 12.16
CA LEU A 11 -23.54 23.18 12.86
C LEU A 11 -23.23 22.00 11.94
N VAL A 12 -23.82 21.96 10.73
CA VAL A 12 -23.57 20.88 9.76
C VAL A 12 -22.11 20.85 9.31
N VAL A 13 -21.51 22.01 9.07
CA VAL A 13 -20.09 22.11 8.71
C VAL A 13 -19.22 21.63 9.86
N LEU A 14 -19.51 22.04 11.10
CA LEU A 14 -18.77 21.61 12.29
C LEU A 14 -18.85 20.09 12.48
N ILE A 15 -20.04 19.49 12.37
CA ILE A 15 -20.24 18.04 12.46
C ILE A 15 -19.46 17.33 11.36
N SER A 16 -19.52 17.82 10.12
CA SER A 16 -18.79 17.25 8.98
C SER A 16 -17.27 17.29 9.21
N LEU A 17 -16.76 18.39 9.75
CA LEU A 17 -15.34 18.58 10.04
C LEU A 17 -14.88 17.66 11.20
N LEU A 18 -15.72 17.50 12.23
CA LEU A 18 -15.49 16.56 13.33
C LEU A 18 -15.51 15.10 12.85
N CYS A 19 -16.44 14.73 11.97
CA CYS A 19 -16.47 13.41 11.32
C CYS A 19 -15.21 13.17 10.48
N PHE A 20 -14.73 14.18 9.75
CA PHE A 20 -13.50 14.09 8.97
C PHE A 20 -12.27 13.92 9.86
N ILE A 21 -12.16 14.67 10.96
CA ILE A 21 -11.08 14.53 11.93
C ILE A 21 -11.12 13.16 12.61
N LYS A 22 -12.29 12.67 13.03
CA LYS A 22 -12.44 11.33 13.61
C LYS A 22 -12.00 10.24 12.64
N ARG A 23 -12.44 10.29 11.38
CA ARG A 23 -12.03 9.34 10.35
C ARG A 23 -10.50 9.34 10.14
N LYS A 24 -9.87 10.53 10.13
CA LYS A 24 -8.40 10.61 10.10
C LYS A 24 -7.76 10.01 11.34
N ARG A 25 -8.32 10.29 12.53
CA ARG A 25 -7.79 9.77 13.80
C ARG A 25 -7.94 8.27 13.89
N GLU A 26 -9.06 7.66 13.52
CA GLU A 26 -9.25 6.20 13.51
C GLU A 26 -8.35 5.52 12.48
N TYR A 27 -8.10 6.16 11.33
CA TYR A 27 -7.09 5.68 10.38
C TYR A 27 -5.65 5.75 10.94
N PHE A 28 -5.35 6.74 11.79
CA PHE A 28 -4.05 6.90 12.45
C PHE A 28 -3.92 6.17 13.81
N SER A 29 -5.06 5.81 14.42
CA SER A 29 -5.23 5.20 15.74
C SER A 29 -5.70 3.75 15.63
N TYR A 30 -5.63 3.14 14.44
CA TYR A 30 -5.52 1.70 14.34
C TYR A 30 -4.21 1.31 15.05
N ASN A 31 -4.39 0.80 16.27
CA ASN A 31 -3.50 0.97 17.41
C ASN A 31 -2.15 0.23 17.27
N GLU A 32 -1.12 0.76 17.94
CA GLU A 32 0.18 0.11 18.15
C GLU A 32 0.11 -1.17 19.03
N GLU A 33 -1.01 -1.42 19.72
CA GLU A 33 -1.20 -2.55 20.65
C GLU A 33 -1.93 -3.76 20.05
N ASP A 34 -2.72 -3.60 18.99
CA ASP A 34 -3.29 -4.70 18.21
C ASP A 34 -2.45 -4.91 16.94
N GLN A 35 -1.16 -5.20 17.13
CA GLN A 35 -0.33 -5.60 15.99
C GLN A 35 -0.89 -6.92 15.44
N LEU A 36 -1.49 -6.84 14.26
CA LEU A 36 -1.80 -8.02 13.46
C LEU A 36 -0.56 -8.92 13.45
N ASN A 37 -0.76 -10.20 13.71
CA ASN A 37 0.32 -11.16 13.53
C ASN A 37 0.66 -11.27 12.03
N GLU A 38 1.74 -11.96 11.73
CA GLU A 38 2.21 -12.17 10.36
C GLU A 38 1.12 -12.73 9.43
N GLU A 39 0.39 -13.74 9.89
CA GLU A 39 -0.62 -14.45 9.12
C GLU A 39 -1.79 -13.55 8.76
N ASP A 40 -2.28 -12.76 9.71
CA ASP A 40 -3.36 -11.79 9.50
C ASP A 40 -2.93 -10.68 8.54
N MET A 41 -1.69 -10.20 8.66
CA MET A 41 -1.15 -9.18 7.75
C MET A 41 -1.04 -9.73 6.32
N ILE A 42 -0.54 -10.95 6.14
CA ILE A 42 -0.46 -11.61 4.83
C ILE A 42 -1.86 -11.85 4.26
N THR A 43 -2.82 -12.26 5.08
CA THR A 43 -4.21 -12.45 4.67
C THR A 43 -4.83 -11.14 4.18
N LEU A 44 -4.65 -10.05 4.94
CA LEU A 44 -5.10 -8.72 4.57
C LEU A 44 -4.47 -8.24 3.25
N LEU A 45 -3.15 -8.37 3.11
CA LEU A 45 -2.43 -7.98 1.89
C LEU A 45 -2.86 -8.82 0.68
N THR A 46 -3.17 -10.11 0.87
CA THR A 46 -3.72 -10.97 -0.16
C THR A 46 -5.11 -10.53 -0.59
N TYR A 47 -5.98 -10.17 0.36
CA TYR A 47 -7.29 -9.61 0.05
C TYR A 47 -7.17 -8.30 -0.74
N ILE A 48 -6.28 -7.40 -0.31
CA ILE A 48 -6.02 -6.13 -1.01
C ILE A 48 -5.55 -6.37 -2.45
N ALA A 49 -4.61 -7.29 -2.66
CA ALA A 49 -4.12 -7.62 -4.00
C ALA A 49 -5.24 -8.10 -4.92
N LYS A 50 -6.08 -9.03 -4.44
CA LYS A 50 -7.24 -9.57 -5.17
C LYS A 50 -8.29 -8.48 -5.45
N TYR A 51 -8.54 -7.60 -4.49
CA TYR A 51 -9.51 -6.51 -4.66
C TYR A 51 -9.03 -5.40 -5.61
N LEU A 52 -7.71 -5.16 -5.67
CA LEU A 52 -7.12 -4.22 -6.60
C LEU A 52 -7.13 -4.75 -8.03
N ARG A 53 -6.83 -6.04 -8.20
CA ARG A 53 -6.73 -6.71 -9.51
C ARG A 53 -7.44 -8.07 -9.50
N PRO A 54 -8.79 -8.07 -9.56
CA PRO A 54 -9.57 -9.31 -9.64
C PRO A 54 -9.39 -10.05 -10.97
N ASP A 55 -8.87 -9.36 -11.98
CA ASP A 55 -8.64 -9.80 -13.36
C ASP A 55 -7.28 -10.45 -13.58
N ILE A 56 -6.39 -10.48 -12.57
CA ILE A 56 -5.11 -11.17 -12.72
C ILE A 56 -5.39 -12.68 -12.84
N GLU A 57 -5.26 -13.21 -14.05
CA GLU A 57 -5.47 -14.63 -14.40
C GLU A 57 -4.54 -15.57 -13.62
N LYS A 58 -3.39 -15.07 -13.17
CA LYS A 58 -2.39 -15.84 -12.42
C LYS A 58 -2.69 -15.76 -10.93
N GLU A 59 -2.94 -16.89 -10.28
CA GLU A 59 -3.04 -16.90 -8.82
C GLU A 59 -1.75 -16.36 -8.19
N ILE A 60 -1.83 -15.17 -7.58
CA ILE A 60 -0.71 -14.57 -6.86
C ILE A 60 -0.67 -15.17 -5.47
N ILE A 61 0.48 -15.73 -5.12
CA ILE A 61 0.78 -16.19 -3.77
C ILE A 61 1.52 -15.07 -3.05
N ILE A 62 1.06 -14.67 -1.87
CA ILE A 62 1.74 -13.68 -1.03
C ILE A 62 2.20 -14.36 0.26
N SER A 63 3.45 -14.15 0.64
CA SER A 63 4.00 -14.66 1.90
C SER A 63 5.01 -13.69 2.49
N ALA A 64 5.34 -13.87 3.76
CA ALA A 64 6.44 -13.15 4.38
C ALA A 64 7.80 -13.62 3.83
N GLY A 65 8.81 -12.76 3.93
CA GLY A 65 10.18 -13.07 3.54
C GLY A 65 11.18 -12.11 4.20
N ILE A 66 12.47 -12.47 4.13
CA ILE A 66 13.57 -11.64 4.64
C ILE A 66 13.69 -10.35 3.80
N LYS A 67 13.34 -10.43 2.52
CA LYS A 67 13.25 -9.31 1.58
C LYS A 67 11.98 -9.33 0.78
N SER A 68 11.61 -8.18 0.24
CA SER A 68 10.52 -8.06 -0.72
C SER A 68 11.01 -8.34 -2.12
N GLU A 69 10.35 -9.29 -2.78
CA GLU A 69 10.67 -9.67 -4.16
C GLU A 69 9.53 -10.45 -4.79
N THR A 70 9.46 -10.38 -6.11
CA THR A 70 8.54 -11.17 -6.92
C THR A 70 9.29 -12.32 -7.58
N LEU A 71 8.88 -13.55 -7.27
CA LEU A 71 9.42 -14.78 -7.83
C LEU A 71 8.49 -15.32 -8.91
N HIS A 72 9.06 -15.64 -10.08
CA HIS A 72 8.38 -16.27 -11.21
C HIS A 72 7.08 -15.58 -11.65
N LYS A 73 6.97 -14.25 -11.45
CA LYS A 73 5.78 -13.44 -11.79
C LYS A 73 4.48 -14.00 -11.14
N LYS A 74 4.58 -14.69 -10.00
CA LYS A 74 3.43 -15.32 -9.32
C LYS A 74 3.53 -15.28 -7.80
N HIS A 75 4.73 -15.42 -7.23
CA HIS A 75 4.91 -15.46 -5.79
C HIS A 75 5.58 -14.18 -5.30
N ILE A 76 4.83 -13.36 -4.56
CA ILE A 76 5.32 -12.15 -3.92
C ILE A 76 5.74 -12.48 -2.49
N LYS A 77 7.02 -12.27 -2.18
CA LYS A 77 7.52 -12.26 -0.80
C LYS A 77 7.56 -10.82 -0.31
N LEU A 78 7.14 -10.59 0.93
CA LEU A 78 7.17 -9.27 1.56
C LEU A 78 8.00 -9.29 2.85
N CYS A 79 8.92 -8.35 2.95
CA CYS A 79 9.57 -8.00 4.20
C CYS A 79 8.58 -7.23 5.08
N LEU A 80 8.06 -7.90 6.12
CA LEU A 80 7.05 -7.32 6.99
C LEU A 80 7.65 -6.55 8.17
N TYR A 81 8.90 -6.83 8.55
CA TYR A 81 9.51 -6.31 9.77
C TYR A 81 10.75 -5.47 9.50
N ASP A 82 10.97 -4.48 10.36
CA ASP A 82 12.22 -3.73 10.42
C ASP A 82 13.32 -4.51 11.16
N GLU A 83 14.48 -3.87 11.29
CA GLU A 83 15.63 -4.46 11.99
C GLU A 83 15.43 -4.67 13.49
N ASN A 84 14.47 -3.96 14.08
CA ASN A 84 14.07 -4.09 15.49
C ASN A 84 12.92 -5.11 15.66
N LYS A 85 12.57 -5.85 14.59
CA LYS A 85 11.44 -6.79 14.54
C LYS A 85 10.07 -6.11 14.72
N LYS A 86 9.97 -4.81 14.49
CA LYS A 86 8.68 -4.10 14.45
C LYS A 86 8.07 -4.24 13.07
N MET A 87 6.78 -4.59 13.00
CA MET A 87 6.08 -4.67 11.72
C MET A 87 5.98 -3.28 11.09
N TYR A 88 6.24 -3.19 9.78
CA TYR A 88 6.06 -1.93 9.05
C TYR A 88 4.60 -1.53 9.03
N ALA A 89 4.37 -0.21 9.06
CA ALA A 89 3.02 0.35 8.93
C ALA A 89 2.35 -0.12 7.64
N LEU A 90 1.04 -0.41 7.72
CA LEU A 90 0.25 -0.92 6.60
C LEU A 90 0.40 -0.09 5.31
N PRO A 91 0.40 1.26 5.31
CA PRO A 91 0.62 2.04 4.09
C PRO A 91 1.94 1.72 3.37
N THR A 92 3.00 1.43 4.14
CA THR A 92 4.31 1.01 3.61
C THR A 92 4.20 -0.34 2.94
N LEU A 93 3.57 -1.31 3.61
CA LEU A 93 3.37 -2.65 3.09
C LEU A 93 2.47 -2.67 1.84
N ILE A 94 1.43 -1.85 1.81
CA ILE A 94 0.56 -1.67 0.63
C ILE A 94 1.35 -1.11 -0.55
N TYR A 95 2.17 -0.08 -0.33
CA TYR A 95 3.01 0.45 -1.41
C TYR A 95 3.95 -0.62 -1.97
N VAL A 96 4.61 -1.38 -1.09
CA VAL A 96 5.55 -2.41 -1.52
C VAL A 96 4.83 -3.57 -2.19
N LEU A 97 3.67 -3.99 -1.69
CA LEU A 97 2.80 -4.94 -2.37
C LEU A 97 2.48 -4.48 -3.80
N ILE A 98 2.07 -3.22 -3.97
CA ILE A 98 1.77 -2.66 -5.29
C ILE A 98 3.02 -2.64 -6.19
N HIS A 99 4.20 -2.33 -5.63
CA HIS A 99 5.48 -2.42 -6.35
C HIS A 99 5.75 -3.85 -6.84
N GLU A 100 5.60 -4.86 -6.00
CA GLU A 100 5.81 -6.26 -6.36
C GLU A 100 4.72 -6.78 -7.32
N MET A 101 3.46 -6.39 -7.14
CA MET A 101 2.40 -6.67 -8.12
C MET A 101 2.71 -6.06 -9.49
N THR A 102 3.38 -4.90 -9.53
CA THR A 102 3.83 -4.30 -10.79
C THR A 102 4.84 -5.20 -11.50
N HIS A 103 5.74 -5.85 -10.75
CA HIS A 103 6.65 -6.85 -11.32
C HIS A 103 5.92 -8.06 -11.88
N VAL A 104 4.78 -8.47 -11.29
CA VAL A 104 3.96 -9.57 -11.80
C VAL A 104 3.37 -9.27 -13.19
N ILE A 105 2.87 -8.05 -13.39
CA ILE A 105 2.12 -7.67 -14.61
C ILE A 105 2.99 -7.05 -15.70
N THR A 106 4.18 -6.55 -15.36
CA THR A 106 5.11 -5.98 -16.33
C THR A 106 5.88 -7.11 -17.00
N GLU A 107 5.84 -7.19 -18.32
CA GLU A 107 6.46 -8.29 -19.07
C GLU A 107 7.99 -8.26 -19.04
N THR A 108 8.60 -7.09 -18.80
CA THR A 108 10.05 -6.94 -18.72
C THR A 108 10.63 -7.85 -17.61
N ILE A 109 11.60 -8.68 -17.99
CA ILE A 109 12.36 -9.55 -17.07
C ILE A 109 13.78 -8.99 -16.97
N SER A 110 14.20 -8.59 -15.77
CA SER A 110 15.60 -8.26 -15.51
C SER A 110 16.47 -9.50 -15.67
N GLY A 111 17.38 -9.49 -16.65
CA GLY A 111 18.28 -10.62 -16.94
C GLY A 111 18.61 -10.77 -18.42
N TYR A 112 17.72 -10.33 -19.32
CA TYR A 112 17.94 -10.33 -20.77
C TYR A 112 18.22 -8.92 -21.32
N GLY A 113 18.97 -8.09 -20.57
CA GLY A 113 19.30 -6.71 -20.95
C GLY A 113 18.23 -5.65 -20.63
N GLY A 114 17.04 -6.05 -20.14
CA GLY A 114 15.99 -5.13 -19.69
C GLY A 114 16.26 -4.55 -18.29
N LYS A 115 15.88 -3.28 -18.09
CA LYS A 115 15.90 -2.63 -16.76
C LYS A 115 14.67 -3.11 -15.95
N PRO A 116 14.82 -3.54 -14.68
CA PRO A 116 13.69 -3.99 -13.84
C PRO A 116 12.65 -2.90 -13.54
N HIS A 117 13.00 -1.63 -13.76
CA HIS A 117 12.17 -0.46 -13.53
C HIS A 117 12.26 0.47 -14.75
N ASP A 118 11.83 -0.04 -15.90
CA ASP A 118 11.73 0.73 -17.14
C ASP A 118 10.47 1.62 -17.17
N GLU A 119 10.28 2.34 -18.27
CA GLU A 119 9.11 3.22 -18.44
C GLU A 119 7.78 2.46 -18.34
N LEU A 120 7.73 1.21 -18.83
CA LEU A 120 6.54 0.37 -18.75
C LEU A 120 6.23 -0.01 -17.31
N PHE A 121 7.25 -0.40 -16.53
CA PHE A 121 7.11 -0.62 -15.09
C PHE A 121 6.56 0.62 -14.39
N HIS A 122 7.13 1.80 -14.66
CA HIS A 122 6.68 3.04 -14.02
C HIS A 122 5.25 3.43 -14.39
N SER A 123 4.86 3.22 -15.66
CA SER A 123 3.49 3.41 -16.13
C SER A 123 2.51 2.48 -15.40
N ASN A 124 2.82 1.19 -15.33
CA ASN A 124 2.00 0.19 -14.63
C ASN A 124 1.91 0.47 -13.12
N LEU A 125 3.03 0.86 -12.49
CA LEU A 125 3.06 1.23 -11.07
C LEU A 125 2.15 2.43 -10.81
N SER A 126 2.25 3.47 -11.63
CA SER A 126 1.42 4.67 -11.52
C SER A 126 -0.06 4.34 -11.67
N MET A 127 -0.41 3.48 -12.64
CA MET A 127 -1.78 3.01 -12.84
C MET A 127 -2.33 2.28 -11.61
N LEU A 128 -1.57 1.32 -11.05
CA LEU A 128 -2.00 0.58 -9.86
C LEU A 128 -2.14 1.47 -8.62
N LEU A 129 -1.22 2.42 -8.43
CA LEU A 129 -1.28 3.38 -7.33
C LEU A 129 -2.52 4.29 -7.44
N ASP A 130 -2.85 4.75 -8.65
CA ASP A 130 -4.06 5.55 -8.88
C ASP A 130 -5.34 4.75 -8.63
N GLN A 131 -5.39 3.49 -9.07
CA GLN A 131 -6.50 2.58 -8.78
C GLN A 131 -6.66 2.34 -7.27
N ALA A 132 -5.55 2.08 -6.56
CA ALA A 132 -5.56 1.87 -5.11
C ALA A 132 -6.01 3.14 -4.37
N LYS A 133 -5.61 4.33 -4.84
CA LYS A 133 -6.06 5.62 -4.32
C LYS A 133 -7.55 5.85 -4.53
N LYS A 134 -8.06 5.60 -5.74
CA LYS A 134 -9.50 5.71 -6.07
C LYS A 134 -10.36 4.78 -5.22
N LYS A 135 -9.85 3.59 -4.89
CA LYS A 135 -10.48 2.61 -4.00
C LYS A 135 -10.31 2.91 -2.50
N GLY A 136 -9.54 3.94 -2.13
CA GLY A 136 -9.28 4.30 -0.73
C GLY A 136 -8.35 3.33 0.02
N ILE A 137 -7.67 2.43 -0.69
CA ILE A 137 -6.72 1.44 -0.16
C ILE A 137 -5.38 2.12 0.15
N TYR A 138 -4.97 3.04 -0.72
CA TYR A 138 -3.68 3.69 -0.65
C TYR A 138 -3.82 5.19 -0.46
N VAL A 139 -3.13 5.71 0.55
CA VAL A 139 -2.87 7.13 0.71
C VAL A 139 -1.41 7.36 0.32
N SER A 140 -1.16 8.32 -0.57
CA SER A 140 0.19 8.66 -1.01
C SER A 140 1.11 8.81 0.19
N LEU A 141 2.13 7.97 0.25
CA LEU A 141 3.20 8.15 1.21
C LEU A 141 4.11 9.25 0.71
N ASN A 142 4.55 10.11 1.62
CA ASN A 142 5.57 11.10 1.29
C ASN A 142 6.89 10.40 0.90
N ASN A 143 7.20 9.24 1.51
CA ASN A 143 8.26 8.30 1.13
C ASN A 143 8.05 6.94 1.79
N VAL A 144 8.49 5.85 1.14
CA VAL A 144 8.76 4.57 1.81
C VAL A 144 10.00 4.75 2.69
N PRO A 145 10.03 4.27 3.95
CA PRO A 145 11.22 4.39 4.79
C PRO A 145 12.48 3.92 4.06
N GLU A 146 13.55 4.71 4.08
CA GLU A 146 14.84 4.30 3.47
C GLU A 146 15.39 3.02 4.11
N THR A 147 15.02 2.78 5.36
CA THR A 147 15.32 1.58 6.14
C THR A 147 14.52 0.35 5.71
N TYR A 148 13.50 0.49 4.85
CA TYR A 148 12.67 -0.63 4.41
C TYR A 148 13.53 -1.74 3.83
N CYS A 149 13.57 -2.86 4.54
CA CYS A 149 14.37 -4.03 4.19
C CYS A 149 15.84 -3.70 3.86
N LYS A 150 16.42 -2.70 4.53
CA LYS A 150 17.80 -2.22 4.29
C LYS A 150 18.07 -1.94 2.81
N ARG A 151 17.18 -1.19 2.14
CA ARG A 151 17.46 -0.69 0.78
C ARG A 151 18.82 0.01 0.78
N LYS A 152 19.85 -0.63 0.22
CA LYS A 152 21.00 0.11 -0.29
C LYS A 152 20.49 0.86 -1.50
N LYS A 153 20.35 2.19 -1.39
CA LYS A 153 20.22 3.09 -2.55
C LYS A 153 21.27 2.63 -3.57
N LYS A 154 20.85 2.06 -4.70
CA LYS A 154 21.71 2.11 -5.88
C LYS A 154 21.68 3.56 -6.31
N SER A 155 22.79 4.26 -6.10
CA SER A 155 23.09 5.53 -6.73
C SER A 155 22.67 5.43 -8.19
N VAL A 156 21.75 6.32 -8.58
CA VAL A 156 21.42 6.60 -9.99
C VAL A 156 22.68 7.12 -10.66
#